data_AF-A0A9N9SMQ7-F1
#
_entry.id   AF-A0A9N9SMQ7-F1
#
_cell.length_a   1.000
_cell.length_b   1.000
_cell.length_c   1.000
_cell.angle_alpha   90.00
_cell.angle_beta   90.00
_cell.angle_gamma   90.00
#
_symmetry.space_group_name_H-M   'P 1'
#
loop_
_entity.id
_entity.type
_entity.pdbx_description
1 polymer ?
#
loop_
_entity_poly.entity_id
_entity_poly.type
_entity_poly.pdbx_seq_one_letter_code
_entity_poly.pdbx_strand_id
1 'polypeptide(L)'
;MHDNAKRSEDGIKVGDEVLTRNVATSNKLESRFRNNQVEVDEMIRKSTNLLLTRTFNGCLSSTFRSPRVNLTEIVQIIVDTGFLEEAHVFLDQFISNITGEQSRGVSSSIDGQSALFTVSREDAVRKICDKLKQKLDEFLELEDYDWLLVEPKGHASSYIADIIAFLQTTFHSFTNIPRQKLMHLDILRRRNIRVKKSEPVPNV
;
A
#
# COMPACT_ATOMS: atom_id res chain seq x y z
N MET A 1 16.44 -75.01 29.99
CA MET A 1 15.23 -74.15 29.94
C MET A 1 15.53 -72.68 30.23
N HIS A 2 16.48 -72.36 31.13
CA HIS A 2 16.83 -70.98 31.49
C HIS A 2 17.39 -70.10 30.34
N ASP A 3 18.19 -70.66 29.43
CA ASP A 3 18.78 -69.88 28.33
C ASP A 3 17.78 -69.42 27.26
N ASN A 4 16.71 -70.19 27.02
CA ASN A 4 15.69 -69.79 26.04
C ASN A 4 14.80 -68.65 26.55
N ALA A 5 14.51 -68.62 27.86
CA ALA A 5 13.75 -67.53 28.48
C ALA A 5 14.55 -66.21 28.46
N LYS A 6 15.85 -66.28 28.78
CA LYS A 6 16.75 -65.13 28.78
C LYS A 6 16.95 -64.55 27.37
N ARG A 7 17.10 -65.43 26.38
CA ARG A 7 17.20 -65.04 24.95
C ARG A 7 15.91 -64.40 24.43
N SER A 8 14.75 -64.82 24.95
CA SER A 8 13.46 -64.22 24.62
C SER A 8 13.28 -62.84 25.28
N GLU A 9 13.68 -62.67 26.54
CA GLU A 9 13.65 -61.36 27.23
C GLU A 9 14.58 -60.34 26.58
N ASP A 10 15.80 -60.76 26.21
CA ASP A 10 16.76 -59.89 25.53
C ASP A 10 16.25 -59.47 24.14
N GLY A 11 15.59 -60.36 23.40
CA GLY A 11 14.95 -60.03 22.12
C GLY A 11 13.80 -59.04 22.25
N ILE A 12 12.99 -59.14 23.31
CA ILE A 12 11.89 -58.20 23.60
C ILE A 12 12.45 -56.82 23.98
N LYS A 13 13.48 -56.76 24.84
CA LYS A 13 14.14 -55.50 25.22
C LYS A 13 14.76 -54.79 24.02
N VAL A 14 15.44 -55.54 23.15
CA VAL A 14 16.01 -54.98 21.91
C VAL A 14 14.90 -54.47 20.98
N GLY A 15 13.78 -55.19 20.86
CA GLY A 15 12.62 -54.72 20.10
C GLY A 15 12.02 -53.43 20.64
N ASP A 16 11.90 -53.32 21.96
CA ASP A 16 11.32 -52.14 22.64
C ASP A 16 12.25 -50.90 22.54
N GLU A 17 13.57 -51.10 22.64
CA GLU A 17 14.56 -50.06 22.38
C GLU A 17 14.52 -49.58 20.92
N VAL A 18 14.41 -50.50 19.96
CA VAL A 18 14.33 -50.15 18.53
C VAL A 18 13.04 -49.39 18.23
N LEU A 19 11.90 -49.81 18.78
CA LEU A 19 10.63 -49.11 18.63
C LEU A 19 10.69 -47.71 19.23
N THR A 20 11.20 -47.58 20.45
CA THR A 20 11.36 -46.28 21.13
C THR A 20 12.27 -45.35 20.33
N ARG A 21 13.36 -45.88 19.78
CA ARG A 21 14.31 -45.12 18.94
C ARG A 21 13.68 -44.67 17.63
N ASN A 22 12.89 -45.53 16.97
CA ASN A 22 12.21 -45.22 15.71
C ASN A 22 11.07 -44.19 15.89
N VAL A 23 10.35 -44.26 17.01
CA VAL A 23 9.33 -43.26 17.37
C VAL A 23 9.99 -41.91 17.66
N ALA A 24 11.10 -41.90 18.40
CA ALA A 24 11.85 -40.68 18.69
C ALA A 24 12.44 -40.03 17.43
N THR A 25 12.97 -40.81 16.49
CA THR A 25 13.45 -40.28 15.20
C THR A 25 12.34 -39.76 14.32
N SER A 26 11.17 -40.42 14.26
CA SER A 26 9.99 -39.91 13.53
C SER A 26 9.50 -38.57 14.08
N ASN A 27 9.30 -38.47 15.40
CA ASN A 27 8.88 -37.21 16.04
C ASN A 27 9.91 -36.09 15.82
N LYS A 28 11.21 -36.43 15.83
CA LYS A 28 12.28 -35.47 15.54
C LYS A 28 12.24 -35.01 14.07
N LEU A 29 11.99 -35.90 13.13
CA LEU A 29 11.81 -35.53 11.72
C LEU A 29 10.58 -34.63 11.53
N GLU A 30 9.43 -34.99 12.09
CA GLU A 30 8.20 -34.18 12.03
C GLU A 30 8.41 -32.77 12.60
N SER A 31 9.09 -32.65 13.74
CA SER A 31 9.38 -31.34 14.31
C SER A 31 10.32 -30.50 13.43
N ARG A 32 11.30 -31.11 12.75
CA ARG A 32 12.17 -30.41 11.80
C ARG A 32 11.40 -29.94 10.56
N PHE A 33 10.55 -30.80 10.00
CA PHE A 33 9.70 -30.42 8.86
C PHE A 33 8.76 -29.27 9.22
N ARG A 34 8.10 -29.34 10.39
CA ARG A 34 7.23 -28.27 10.87
C ARG A 34 7.98 -26.96 11.07
N ASN A 35 9.17 -26.98 11.66
CA ASN A 35 9.96 -25.77 11.88
C ASN A 35 10.40 -25.13 10.56
N ASN A 36 10.83 -25.94 9.59
CA ASN A 36 11.18 -25.46 8.25
C ASN A 36 9.97 -24.82 7.57
N GLN A 37 8.78 -25.40 7.70
CA GLN A 37 7.56 -24.86 7.10
C GLN A 37 7.25 -23.46 7.67
N VAL A 38 7.25 -23.31 9.00
CA VAL A 38 7.03 -22.03 9.67
C VAL A 38 8.04 -20.96 9.25
N GLU A 39 9.31 -21.34 9.04
CA GLU A 39 10.35 -20.41 8.58
C GLU A 39 10.11 -19.94 7.13
N VAL A 40 9.73 -20.86 6.25
CA VAL A 40 9.34 -20.54 4.86
C VAL A 40 8.13 -19.61 4.84
N ASP A 41 7.14 -19.87 5.68
CA ASP A 41 5.90 -19.09 5.77
C ASP A 41 6.16 -17.65 6.24
N GLU A 42 6.95 -17.49 7.32
CA GLU A 42 7.43 -16.19 7.81
C GLU A 42 8.21 -15.43 6.72
N MET A 43 9.07 -16.13 5.97
CA MET A 43 9.86 -15.54 4.89
C MET A 43 8.99 -15.05 3.74
N ILE A 44 7.98 -15.81 3.31
CA ILE A 44 7.06 -15.43 2.24
C ILE A 44 6.27 -14.18 2.64
N ARG A 45 5.73 -14.16 3.87
CA ARG A 45 4.99 -13.00 4.39
C ARG A 45 5.87 -11.75 4.47
N LYS A 46 7.08 -11.89 5.02
CA LYS A 46 8.02 -10.76 5.19
C LYS A 46 8.53 -10.23 3.86
N SER A 47 8.85 -11.11 2.90
CA SER A 47 9.32 -10.71 1.57
C SER A 47 8.23 -10.00 0.77
N THR A 48 7.00 -10.50 0.82
CA THR A 48 5.83 -9.83 0.21
C THR A 48 5.63 -8.44 0.79
N ASN A 49 5.60 -8.32 2.13
CA ASN A 49 5.41 -7.03 2.79
C ASN A 49 6.55 -6.06 2.47
N LEU A 50 7.79 -6.54 2.44
CA LEU A 50 8.94 -5.71 2.07
C LEU A 50 8.84 -5.20 0.63
N LEU A 51 8.45 -6.07 -0.31
CA LEU A 51 8.28 -5.72 -1.71
C LEU A 51 7.21 -4.63 -1.89
N LEU A 52 6.02 -4.84 -1.32
CA LEU A 52 4.90 -3.90 -1.43
C LEU A 52 5.17 -2.59 -0.67
N THR A 53 5.73 -2.67 0.53
CA THR A 53 5.92 -1.50 1.40
C THR A 53 7.10 -0.64 1.00
N ARG A 54 8.23 -1.28 0.69
CA ARG A 54 9.51 -0.56 0.52
C ARG A 54 9.84 -0.37 -0.95
N THR A 55 9.77 -1.44 -1.73
CA THR A 55 10.18 -1.40 -3.14
C THR A 55 9.13 -0.69 -4.00
N PHE A 56 7.86 -1.09 -3.87
CA PHE A 56 6.77 -0.53 -4.67
C PHE A 56 6.49 0.94 -4.30
N ASN A 57 6.33 1.27 -3.02
CA ASN A 57 6.18 2.69 -2.61
C ASN A 57 7.40 3.53 -2.95
N GLY A 58 8.62 2.98 -2.86
CA GLY A 58 9.84 3.65 -3.29
C GLY A 58 9.81 3.99 -4.79
N CYS A 59 9.34 3.05 -5.61
CA CYS A 59 9.12 3.26 -7.04
C CYS A 59 8.07 4.35 -7.30
N LEU A 60 6.93 4.32 -6.59
CA LEU A 60 5.88 5.33 -6.71
C LEU A 60 6.38 6.72 -6.32
N SER A 61 7.06 6.86 -5.18
CA SER A 61 7.59 8.17 -4.73
C SER A 61 8.63 8.70 -5.71
N SER A 62 9.48 7.84 -6.29
CA SER A 62 10.40 8.22 -7.37
C SER A 62 9.66 8.68 -8.63
N THR A 63 8.61 7.94 -9.02
CA THR A 63 7.76 8.25 -10.17
C THR A 63 7.07 9.60 -10.02
N PHE A 64 6.49 9.89 -8.86
CA PHE A 64 5.82 11.17 -8.59
C PHE A 64 6.79 12.35 -8.47
N ARG A 65 8.03 12.12 -8.04
CA ARG A 65 9.08 13.16 -8.05
C ARG A 65 9.56 13.50 -9.45
N SER A 66 9.45 12.57 -10.41
CA SER A 66 9.82 12.83 -11.81
C SER A 66 9.04 14.02 -12.38
N PRO A 67 9.68 14.96 -13.08
CA PRO A 67 8.98 16.08 -13.73
C PRO A 67 8.22 15.64 -14.98
N ARG A 68 8.62 14.51 -15.60
CA ARG A 68 8.09 14.03 -16.88
C ARG A 68 6.75 13.32 -16.79
N VAL A 69 6.34 12.91 -15.60
CA VAL A 69 5.07 12.19 -15.41
C VAL A 69 3.89 13.13 -15.73
N ASN A 70 2.96 12.65 -16.55
CA ASN A 70 1.79 13.39 -16.98
C ASN A 70 0.67 13.31 -15.93
N LEU A 71 -0.23 14.30 -15.93
CA LEU A 71 -1.32 14.35 -14.96
C LEU A 71 -2.22 13.11 -15.05
N THR A 72 -2.59 12.71 -16.26
CA THR A 72 -3.39 11.52 -16.53
C THR A 72 -2.70 10.23 -16.09
N GLU A 73 -1.37 10.14 -16.24
CA GLU A 73 -0.59 8.98 -15.78
C GLU A 73 -0.64 8.87 -14.26
N ILE A 74 -0.51 10.00 -13.54
CA ILE A 74 -0.62 10.00 -12.07
C ILE A 74 -2.02 9.52 -11.64
N VAL A 75 -3.08 9.99 -12.30
CA VAL A 75 -4.46 9.56 -12.01
C VAL A 75 -4.61 8.06 -12.20
N GLN A 76 -4.09 7.52 -13.31
CA GLN A 76 -4.17 6.10 -13.59
C GLN A 76 -3.41 5.28 -12.54
N ILE A 77 -2.22 5.71 -12.14
CA ILE A 77 -1.47 5.07 -11.05
C ILE A 77 -2.27 5.06 -9.75
N ILE A 78 -2.98 6.14 -9.41
CA ILE A 78 -3.85 6.18 -8.21
C ILE A 78 -4.99 5.16 -8.33
N VAL A 79 -5.61 5.03 -9.50
CA VAL A 79 -6.68 4.06 -9.76
C VAL A 79 -6.13 2.63 -9.62
N ASP A 80 -5.01 2.33 -10.27
CA ASP A 80 -4.37 1.01 -10.29
C ASP A 80 -3.91 0.60 -8.89
N THR A 81 -3.28 1.51 -8.14
CA THR A 81 -2.89 1.27 -6.74
C THR A 81 -4.11 1.10 -5.84
N GLY A 82 -5.22 1.76 -6.15
CA GLY A 82 -6.50 1.53 -5.48
C GLY A 82 -7.10 0.15 -5.75
N PHE A 83 -6.95 -0.41 -6.96
CA PHE A 83 -7.36 -1.79 -7.23
C PHE A 83 -6.43 -2.81 -6.56
N LEU A 84 -5.14 -2.50 -6.51
CA LEU A 84 -4.16 -3.32 -5.80
C LEU A 84 -4.46 -3.40 -4.30
N GLU A 85 -4.87 -2.29 -3.69
CA GLU A 85 -5.29 -2.24 -2.27
C GLU A 85 -6.49 -3.16 -2.00
N GLU A 86 -7.47 -3.21 -2.92
CA GLU A 86 -8.60 -4.15 -2.83
C GLU A 86 -8.17 -5.60 -3.06
N ALA A 87 -7.29 -5.83 -4.03
CA ALA A 87 -6.79 -7.16 -4.37
C ALA A 87 -5.91 -7.77 -3.27
N HIS A 88 -5.37 -6.94 -2.37
CA HIS A 88 -4.49 -7.37 -1.29
C HIS A 88 -5.13 -8.43 -0.39
N VAL A 89 -6.45 -8.36 -0.15
CA VAL A 89 -7.16 -9.38 0.66
C VAL A 89 -7.00 -10.78 0.06
N PHE A 90 -7.02 -10.91 -1.26
CA PHE A 90 -6.81 -12.20 -1.93
C PHE A 90 -5.36 -12.66 -1.83
N LEU A 91 -4.41 -11.72 -1.81
CA LEU A 91 -3.00 -12.02 -1.64
C LEU A 91 -2.72 -12.51 -0.21
N ASP A 92 -3.30 -11.86 0.80
CA ASP A 92 -3.24 -12.32 2.20
C ASP A 92 -3.88 -13.71 2.33
N GLN A 93 -5.07 -13.92 1.73
CA GLN A 93 -5.74 -15.21 1.77
C GLN A 93 -4.95 -16.29 1.03
N PHE A 94 -4.32 -15.97 -0.10
CA PHE A 94 -3.42 -16.87 -0.81
C PHE A 94 -2.22 -17.24 0.05
N ILE A 95 -1.57 -16.26 0.69
CA ILE A 95 -0.46 -16.50 1.62
C ILE A 95 -0.93 -17.40 2.77
N SER A 96 -2.05 -17.09 3.42
CA SER A 96 -2.60 -17.95 4.50
C SER A 96 -2.93 -19.37 4.03
N ASN A 97 -3.42 -19.53 2.80
CA ASN A 97 -3.73 -20.84 2.24
C ASN A 97 -2.48 -21.67 1.93
N ILE A 98 -1.41 -21.05 1.40
CA ILE A 98 -0.15 -21.76 1.12
C ILE A 98 0.66 -22.05 2.39
N THR A 99 0.54 -21.21 3.43
CA THR A 99 1.24 -21.39 4.71
C THR A 99 0.48 -22.28 5.70
N GLY A 100 -0.76 -22.68 5.38
CA GLY A 100 -1.58 -23.54 6.24
C GLY A 100 -2.03 -22.89 7.56
N GLU A 101 -1.72 -21.61 7.79
CA GLU A 101 -2.13 -20.85 8.96
C GLU A 101 -3.55 -20.29 8.76
N GLN A 102 -4.58 -21.12 8.95
CA GLN A 102 -5.98 -20.63 8.98
C GLN A 102 -6.31 -19.79 10.24
N SER A 103 -5.43 -19.71 11.25
CA SER A 103 -5.80 -19.22 12.59
C SER A 103 -4.86 -18.18 13.23
N ARG A 104 -3.79 -17.73 12.58
CA ARG A 104 -2.92 -16.69 13.17
C ARG A 104 -3.21 -15.31 12.61
N GLY A 105 -4.39 -14.81 13.01
CA GLY A 105 -4.63 -13.39 13.20
C GLY A 105 -4.49 -12.53 11.95
N VAL A 106 -5.57 -12.51 11.19
CA VAL A 106 -6.00 -11.44 10.27
C VAL A 106 -5.73 -10.02 10.82
N SER A 107 -5.61 -9.85 12.14
CA SER A 107 -5.46 -8.56 12.82
C SER A 107 -4.09 -7.89 12.81
N SER A 108 -2.97 -8.56 12.46
CA SER A 108 -1.64 -7.88 12.55
C SER A 108 -1.18 -7.19 11.26
N SER A 109 -1.75 -7.55 10.11
CA SER A 109 -1.37 -6.97 8.80
C SER A 109 -2.25 -5.78 8.42
N ILE A 110 -3.55 -5.84 8.68
CA ILE A 110 -4.54 -4.92 8.09
C ILE A 110 -4.32 -3.45 8.49
N ASP A 111 -4.03 -3.17 9.77
CA ASP A 111 -3.87 -1.79 10.26
C ASP A 111 -2.55 -1.14 9.79
N GLY A 112 -1.50 -1.93 9.56
CA GLY A 112 -0.24 -1.43 9.00
C GLY A 112 -0.29 -1.26 7.48
N GLN A 113 -1.13 -2.05 6.79
CA GLN A 113 -1.15 -2.15 5.33
C GLN A 113 -1.97 -1.04 4.65
N SER A 114 -3.08 -0.60 5.25
CA SER A 114 -3.83 0.57 4.73
C SER A 114 -3.01 1.87 4.79
N ALA A 115 -2.05 1.95 5.72
CA ALA A 115 -1.09 3.04 5.77
C ALA A 115 -0.05 3.00 4.62
N LEU A 116 0.15 1.85 3.96
CA LEU A 116 1.17 1.67 2.92
C LEU A 116 0.88 2.50 1.68
N PHE A 117 -0.34 2.42 1.17
CA PHE A 117 -0.74 3.17 -0.03
C PHE A 117 -1.09 4.62 0.29
N THR A 118 -1.28 4.95 1.58
CA THR A 118 -1.63 6.31 2.01
C THR A 118 -0.49 7.30 1.76
N VAL A 119 0.77 6.93 2.03
CA VAL A 119 1.93 7.80 1.80
C VAL A 119 2.15 8.06 0.30
N SER A 120 2.11 7.01 -0.53
CA SER A 120 2.24 7.17 -1.98
C SER A 120 1.06 7.95 -2.58
N ARG A 121 -0.15 7.80 -2.03
CA ARG A 121 -1.32 8.59 -2.44
C ARG A 121 -1.18 10.06 -2.07
N GLU A 122 -0.66 10.40 -0.89
CA GLU A 122 -0.36 11.78 -0.51
C GLU A 122 0.65 12.43 -1.48
N ASP A 123 1.73 11.71 -1.82
CA ASP A 123 2.71 12.17 -2.81
C ASP A 123 2.07 12.38 -4.19
N ALA A 124 1.18 11.48 -4.61
CA ALA A 124 0.45 11.60 -5.87
C ALA A 124 -0.47 12.83 -5.88
N VAL A 125 -1.25 13.06 -4.82
CA VAL A 125 -2.13 14.25 -4.70
C VAL A 125 -1.31 15.54 -4.70
N ARG A 126 -0.19 15.58 -3.97
CA ARG A 126 0.70 16.75 -3.97
C ARG A 126 1.20 17.05 -5.39
N LYS A 127 1.65 16.01 -6.10
CA LYS A 127 2.12 16.16 -7.49
C LYS A 127 1.01 16.62 -8.45
N ILE A 128 -0.21 16.14 -8.27
CA ILE A 128 -1.39 16.62 -9.03
C ILE A 128 -1.59 18.13 -8.79
N CYS A 129 -1.57 18.57 -7.53
CA CYS A 129 -1.72 19.99 -7.19
C CYS A 129 -0.59 20.83 -7.80
N ASP A 130 0.65 20.38 -7.74
CA ASP A 130 1.80 21.09 -8.31
C ASP A 130 1.68 21.20 -9.84
N LYS A 131 1.27 20.13 -10.52
CA LYS A 131 1.04 20.11 -11.97
C LYS A 131 -0.11 21.02 -12.39
N LEU A 132 -1.21 21.01 -11.64
CA LEU A 132 -2.35 21.91 -11.86
C LEU A 132 -1.95 23.36 -11.69
N LYS A 133 -1.21 23.67 -10.61
CA LYS A 133 -0.70 25.01 -10.35
C LYS A 133 0.22 25.47 -11.48
N GLN A 134 1.20 24.64 -11.86
CA GLN A 134 2.10 24.97 -12.96
C GLN A 134 1.34 25.26 -14.26
N LYS A 135 0.33 24.45 -14.59
CA LYS A 135 -0.50 24.69 -15.78
C LYS A 135 -1.32 25.98 -15.68
N LEU A 136 -1.86 26.28 -14.50
CA LEU A 136 -2.58 27.53 -14.27
C LEU A 136 -1.64 28.74 -14.37
N ASP A 137 -0.43 28.65 -13.83
CA ASP A 137 0.59 29.69 -13.92
C ASP A 137 0.99 29.92 -15.41
N GLU A 138 1.20 28.85 -16.19
CA GLU A 138 1.46 28.93 -17.64
C GLU A 138 0.31 29.60 -18.40
N PHE A 139 -0.93 29.31 -18.03
CA PHE A 139 -2.07 30.04 -18.56
C PHE A 139 -1.94 31.53 -18.17
N LEU A 140 -1.72 31.86 -16.90
CA LEU A 140 -1.75 33.26 -16.40
C LEU A 140 -0.65 34.11 -17.02
N GLU A 141 0.50 33.54 -17.33
CA GLU A 141 1.56 34.24 -18.07
C GLU A 141 1.16 34.67 -19.49
N LEU A 142 0.12 34.07 -20.07
CA LEU A 142 -0.41 34.42 -21.40
C LEU A 142 -1.55 35.46 -21.34
N GLU A 143 -1.83 36.01 -20.16
CA GLU A 143 -2.91 36.98 -19.99
C GLU A 143 -2.54 38.33 -20.63
N ASP A 144 -3.33 38.77 -21.62
CA ASP A 144 -3.20 40.07 -22.27
C ASP A 144 -4.43 40.93 -21.95
N TYR A 145 -4.60 41.23 -20.66
CA TYR A 145 -5.69 42.08 -20.20
C TYR A 145 -5.34 43.55 -20.36
N ASP A 146 -6.11 44.24 -21.19
CA ASP A 146 -6.12 45.70 -21.21
C ASP A 146 -6.92 46.24 -20.01
N TRP A 147 -6.23 46.46 -18.89
CA TRP A 147 -6.82 46.99 -17.67
C TRP A 147 -7.26 48.46 -17.79
N LEU A 148 -6.95 49.14 -18.91
CA LEU A 148 -7.30 50.55 -19.16
C LEU A 148 -8.52 50.72 -20.08
N LEU A 149 -9.27 49.64 -20.33
CA LEU A 149 -10.51 49.69 -21.10
C LEU A 149 -11.51 50.68 -20.49
N VAL A 150 -11.90 51.66 -21.32
CA VAL A 150 -12.89 52.71 -20.95
C VAL A 150 -14.31 52.14 -20.84
N GLU A 151 -14.62 51.10 -21.62
CA GLU A 151 -15.90 50.38 -21.56
C GLU A 151 -15.68 48.86 -21.58
N PRO A 152 -16.49 48.08 -20.82
CA PRO A 152 -16.39 46.64 -20.81
C PRO A 152 -16.85 46.06 -22.15
N LYS A 153 -16.10 45.09 -22.71
CA LYS A 153 -16.39 44.45 -24.01
C LYS A 153 -17.67 43.59 -24.03
N GLY A 154 -18.32 43.38 -22.88
CA GLY A 154 -19.63 42.70 -22.80
C GLY A 154 -19.60 41.17 -22.99
N HIS A 155 -18.42 40.55 -23.06
CA HIS A 155 -18.26 39.09 -23.15
C HIS A 155 -17.26 38.58 -22.11
N ALA A 156 -17.37 37.30 -21.73
CA ALA A 156 -16.41 36.66 -20.86
C ALA A 156 -15.01 36.63 -21.51
N SER A 157 -13.97 36.65 -20.68
CA SER A 157 -12.59 36.47 -21.14
C SER A 157 -12.44 35.07 -21.73
N SER A 158 -11.98 34.99 -22.99
CA SER A 158 -11.70 33.71 -23.66
C SER A 158 -10.67 32.89 -22.88
N TYR A 159 -9.69 33.57 -22.30
CA TYR A 159 -8.69 32.98 -21.44
C TYR A 159 -9.28 32.32 -20.17
N ILE A 160 -10.22 32.99 -19.49
CA ILE A 160 -10.93 32.41 -18.34
C ILE A 160 -11.81 31.23 -18.78
N ALA A 161 -12.44 31.32 -19.95
CA ALA A 161 -13.23 30.22 -20.50
C ALA A 161 -12.36 28.97 -20.76
N ASP A 162 -11.14 29.16 -21.28
CA ASP A 162 -10.17 28.08 -21.52
C ASP A 162 -9.68 27.45 -20.20
N ILE A 163 -9.41 28.25 -19.16
CA ILE A 163 -9.10 27.73 -17.82
C ILE A 163 -10.26 26.89 -17.29
N ILE A 164 -11.49 27.39 -17.41
CA ILE A 164 -12.68 26.67 -16.93
C ILE A 164 -12.82 25.34 -17.67
N ALA A 165 -12.68 25.33 -18.99
CA ALA A 165 -12.75 24.12 -19.81
C ALA A 165 -11.64 23.11 -19.45
N PHE A 166 -10.41 23.59 -19.23
CA PHE A 166 -9.29 22.78 -18.78
C PHE A 166 -9.56 22.15 -17.41
N LEU A 167 -9.98 22.94 -16.42
CA LEU A 167 -10.28 22.46 -15.07
C LEU A 167 -11.45 21.48 -15.07
N GLN A 168 -12.51 21.75 -15.84
CA GLN A 168 -13.64 20.83 -15.98
C GLN A 168 -13.20 19.49 -16.57
N THR A 169 -12.41 19.50 -17.65
CA THR A 169 -11.88 18.28 -18.29
C THR A 169 -10.98 17.51 -17.33
N THR A 170 -10.11 18.23 -16.62
CA THR A 170 -9.16 17.65 -15.67
C THR A 170 -9.87 17.04 -14.46
N PHE A 171 -10.82 17.75 -13.86
CA PHE A 171 -11.60 17.21 -12.75
C PHE A 171 -12.54 16.09 -13.17
N HIS A 172 -13.03 16.10 -14.42
CA HIS A 172 -13.80 14.98 -14.96
C HIS A 172 -12.96 13.70 -15.09
N SER A 173 -11.66 13.82 -15.41
CA SER A 173 -10.76 12.67 -15.37
C SER A 173 -10.59 12.08 -13.97
N PHE A 174 -10.77 12.90 -12.92
CA PHE A 174 -10.73 12.45 -11.52
C PHE A 174 -12.04 11.83 -11.04
N THR A 175 -13.18 12.06 -11.72
CA THR A 175 -14.47 11.48 -11.30
C THR A 175 -14.55 9.96 -11.43
N ASN A 176 -13.63 9.34 -12.18
CA ASN A 176 -13.48 7.88 -12.24
C ASN A 176 -12.79 7.29 -11.00
N ILE A 177 -12.27 8.13 -10.10
CA ILE A 177 -11.72 7.70 -8.83
C ILE A 177 -12.90 7.48 -7.87
N PRO A 178 -13.14 6.25 -7.37
CA PRO A 178 -14.29 5.97 -6.50
C PRO A 178 -14.29 6.90 -5.29
N ARG A 179 -15.44 7.57 -5.04
CA ARG A 179 -15.59 8.55 -3.93
C ARG A 179 -15.21 7.98 -2.56
N GLN A 180 -15.31 6.66 -2.34
CA GLN A 180 -14.83 6.04 -1.10
C GLN A 180 -13.32 6.17 -0.88
N LYS A 181 -12.50 6.25 -1.94
CA LYS A 181 -11.02 6.29 -1.86
C LYS A 181 -10.47 7.70 -1.57
N LEU A 182 -11.24 8.75 -1.86
CA LEU A 182 -10.90 10.14 -1.52
C LEU A 182 -11.25 10.52 -0.07
N MET A 183 -12.22 9.84 0.55
CA MET A 183 -12.68 10.12 1.92
C MET A 183 -11.61 9.83 2.99
N HIS A 184 -10.66 8.91 2.73
CA HIS A 184 -9.52 8.69 3.63
C HIS A 184 -8.50 9.85 3.55
N LEU A 185 -8.46 10.59 2.45
CA LEU A 185 -7.59 11.75 2.27
C LEU A 185 -8.18 13.01 2.95
N ASP A 186 -9.51 13.09 3.09
CA ASP A 186 -10.18 14.14 3.87
C ASP A 186 -9.86 14.08 5.38
N ILE A 187 -9.58 12.88 5.93
CA ILE A 187 -9.17 12.73 7.33
C ILE A 187 -7.78 13.36 7.57
N LEU A 188 -6.88 13.27 6.60
CA LEU A 188 -5.54 13.88 6.65
C LEU A 188 -5.59 15.39 6.37
N ARG A 189 -6.48 15.84 5.48
CA ARG A 189 -6.77 17.28 5.26
C ARG A 189 -7.30 17.94 6.53
N ARG A 190 -8.19 17.28 7.28
CA ARG A 190 -8.71 17.79 8.57
C ARG A 190 -7.64 17.82 9.69
N ARG A 191 -6.71 16.86 9.72
CA ARG A 191 -5.59 16.88 10.70
C ARG A 191 -4.57 17.98 10.43
N ASN A 192 -4.18 18.21 9.18
CA ASN A 192 -3.20 19.27 8.85
C ASN A 192 -3.73 20.71 9.06
N ILE A 193 -5.05 20.93 8.92
CA ILE A 193 -5.66 22.25 9.22
C ILE A 193 -5.69 22.53 10.73
N ARG A 194 -5.75 21.50 11.58
CA ARG A 194 -5.78 21.68 13.04
C ARG A 194 -4.41 22.02 13.62
N VAL A 195 -3.32 21.54 13.01
CA VAL A 195 -1.94 21.82 13.45
C VAL A 195 -1.51 23.26 13.13
N LYS A 196 -1.99 23.87 12.05
CA LYS A 196 -1.63 25.25 11.69
C LYS A 196 -2.40 26.36 12.44
N LYS A 197 -3.28 26.01 13.38
CA LYS A 197 -4.10 27.00 14.12
C LYS A 197 -3.56 27.34 15.51
N SER A 198 -2.36 26.89 15.87
CA SER A 198 -1.78 27.05 17.22
C SER A 198 -0.37 27.66 17.24
N GLU A 199 -0.13 28.72 16.46
CA GLU A 199 0.96 29.65 16.77
C GLU A 199 0.34 30.98 17.22
N PRO A 200 0.50 31.35 18.51
CA PRO A 200 0.10 32.67 18.98
C PRO A 200 1.05 33.71 18.38
N VAL A 201 0.48 34.69 17.70
CA VAL A 201 1.18 35.90 17.23
C VAL A 201 1.78 36.60 18.47
N PRO A 202 3.09 36.93 18.47
CA PRO A 202 3.66 37.70 19.57
C PRO A 202 3.07 39.11 19.56
N ASN A 203 2.45 39.49 20.69
CA ASN A 203 1.97 40.85 20.91
C ASN A 203 3.16 41.81 20.87
N VAL A 204 3.08 42.78 19.95
CA VAL A 204 3.83 44.05 20.00
C VAL A 204 2.90 45.09 20.62
#